data_AF-A0A939A5G1-F1
#
_entry.id   AF-A0A939A5G1-F1
#
_cell.length_a   1.000
_cell.length_b   1.000
_cell.length_c   1.000
_cell.angle_alpha   90.00
_cell.angle_beta   90.00
_cell.angle_gamma   90.00
#
_symmetry.space_group_name_H-M   'P 1'
#
loop_
_entity.id
_entity.type
_entity.pdbx_description
1 polymer ?
#
loop_
_entity_poly.entity_id
_entity_poly.type
_entity_poly.pdbx_seq_one_letter_code
_entity_poly.pdbx_strand_id
1 'polypeptide(L)'
;MLTDEIATYCRHVLDDPNTVFLPNSLLATILQRGYVEYRRLLPKEAREIRYQPAALVNASELNLDGVLFGDPATSARCQEITRVQFVDATTGQFLGLLSPAPSFETLAPSASNNWLSALAGGQARWWLDRRRLRFSSPVTATIQIYYIPDDAGKFTTATIATGAGDYVDDFDQFHDLIALFGCKHYAMKDGVLSQPIMAQTQMIQAQMQAHFAETRSGEGSRYVRDDMGAYY
;
A
#
# COMPACT_ATOMS: atom_id res chain seq x y z
N MET A 1 -7.37 11.03 12.22
CA MET A 1 -6.22 11.56 12.95
C MET A 1 -5.25 12.12 11.92
N LEU A 2 -4.91 13.38 12.13
CA LEU A 2 -4.06 14.15 11.24
C LEU A 2 -2.59 13.90 11.53
N THR A 3 -1.73 14.13 10.54
CA THR A 3 -0.28 13.94 10.66
C THR A 3 0.36 14.83 11.75
N ASP A 4 -0.20 16.00 12.03
CA ASP A 4 0.24 16.91 13.09
C ASP A 4 -0.22 16.46 14.49
N GLU A 5 -1.41 15.85 14.60
CA GLU A 5 -1.87 15.20 15.84
C GLU A 5 -0.95 14.04 16.22
N ILE A 6 -0.57 13.20 15.25
CA ILE A 6 0.36 12.07 15.46
C ILE A 6 1.73 12.59 15.90
N ALA A 7 2.20 13.68 15.28
CA ALA A 7 3.46 14.31 15.65
C ALA A 7 3.41 14.90 17.08
N THR A 8 2.29 15.49 17.47
CA THR A 8 2.07 16.01 18.82
C THR A 8 2.06 14.88 19.84
N TYR A 9 1.35 13.79 19.55
CA TYR A 9 1.34 12.60 20.41
C TYR A 9 2.74 12.00 20.57
N CYS A 10 3.52 11.87 19.48
CA CYS A 10 4.89 11.37 19.54
C CYS A 10 5.80 12.23 20.44
N ARG A 11 5.67 13.56 20.40
CA ARG A 11 6.41 14.46 21.31
C ARG A 11 6.01 14.28 22.76
N HIS A 12 4.73 14.07 23.05
CA HIS A 12 4.26 13.78 24.40
C HIS A 12 4.82 12.47 24.95
N VAL A 13 4.89 11.43 24.12
CA VAL A 13 5.47 10.13 24.52
C VAL A 13 6.97 10.23 24.80
N LEU A 14 7.68 11.08 24.06
CA LEU A 14 9.13 11.30 24.23
C LEU A 14 9.48 12.38 25.26
N ASP A 15 8.49 13.01 25.89
CA ASP A 15 8.65 14.11 26.86
C ASP A 15 9.48 15.29 26.31
N ASP A 16 9.39 15.60 25.01
CA ASP A 16 10.02 16.77 24.38
C ASP A 16 8.99 17.62 23.62
N PRO A 17 8.19 18.44 24.33
CA PRO A 17 7.21 19.33 23.70
C PRO A 17 7.85 20.54 23.00
N ASN A 18 9.11 20.90 23.32
CA ASN A 18 9.70 22.17 22.93
C ASN A 18 10.57 22.11 21.66
N THR A 19 10.64 20.96 20.98
CA THR A 19 11.41 20.74 19.73
C THR A 19 12.92 20.96 19.83
N VAL A 20 13.45 21.15 21.06
CA VAL A 20 14.85 21.49 21.30
C VAL A 20 15.75 20.29 21.00
N PHE A 21 15.33 19.08 21.40
CA PHE A 21 16.08 17.86 21.19
C PHE A 21 15.54 17.04 20.02
N LEU A 22 14.26 17.24 19.68
CA LEU A 22 13.58 16.60 18.56
C LEU A 22 13.08 17.64 17.53
N PRO A 23 13.96 18.16 16.66
CA PRO A 23 13.56 19.09 15.61
C PRO A 23 12.60 18.41 14.62
N ASN A 24 11.73 19.21 13.96
CA ASN A 24 10.70 18.69 13.04
C ASN A 24 11.26 17.83 11.90
N SER A 25 12.48 18.10 11.44
CA SER A 25 13.13 17.29 10.42
C SER A 25 13.44 15.86 10.91
N LEU A 26 13.88 15.74 12.17
CA LEU A 26 14.12 14.44 12.80
C LEU A 26 12.79 13.75 13.12
N LEU A 27 11.80 14.49 13.64
CA LEU A 27 10.46 13.96 13.94
C LEU A 27 9.78 13.41 12.68
N ALA A 28 9.80 14.15 11.58
CA ALA A 28 9.27 13.69 10.30
C ALA A 28 9.94 12.39 9.84
N THR A 29 11.26 12.29 10.00
CA THR A 29 12.02 11.09 9.61
C THR A 29 11.64 9.88 10.45
N ILE A 30 11.51 10.01 11.77
CA ILE A 30 11.13 8.88 12.64
C ILE A 30 9.67 8.48 12.45
N LEU A 31 8.76 9.44 12.25
CA LEU A 31 7.36 9.16 11.97
C LEU A 31 7.18 8.50 10.61
N GLN A 32 7.94 8.92 9.59
CA GLN A 32 7.92 8.26 8.29
C GLN A 32 8.37 6.80 8.41
N ARG A 33 9.38 6.50 9.25
CA ARG A 33 9.78 5.10 9.51
C ARG A 33 8.69 4.33 10.24
N GLY A 34 8.11 4.93 11.29
CA GLY A 34 7.00 4.33 12.03
C GLY A 34 5.78 4.07 11.13
N TYR A 35 5.51 4.97 10.19
CA TYR A 35 4.44 4.82 9.21
C TYR A 35 4.70 3.66 8.24
N VAL A 36 5.94 3.50 7.79
CA VAL A 36 6.33 2.35 6.95
C VAL A 36 6.15 1.03 7.71
N GLU A 37 6.48 0.96 9.01
CA GLU A 37 6.22 -0.23 9.83
C GLU A 37 4.71 -0.46 10.03
N TYR A 38 3.95 0.59 10.34
CA TYR A 38 2.50 0.53 10.45
C TYR A 38 1.84 -0.01 9.18
N ARG A 39 2.18 0.55 8.01
CA ARG A 39 1.63 0.07 6.73
C ARG A 39 1.97 -1.39 6.45
N ARG A 40 3.14 -1.89 6.87
CA ARG A 40 3.50 -3.31 6.72
C ARG A 40 2.59 -4.23 7.52
N LEU A 41 2.07 -3.77 8.65
CA LEU A 41 1.15 -4.54 9.48
C LEU A 41 -0.28 -4.52 8.93
N LEU A 42 -0.67 -3.48 8.20
CA LEU A 42 -1.97 -3.45 7.53
C LEU A 42 -2.07 -4.58 6.50
N PRO A 43 -3.20 -5.31 6.46
CA PRO A 43 -3.44 -6.31 5.42
C PRO A 43 -3.56 -5.62 4.06
N LYS A 44 -3.21 -6.33 2.98
CA LYS A 44 -3.10 -5.74 1.64
C LYS A 44 -4.37 -5.05 1.16
N GLU A 45 -5.53 -5.58 1.52
CA GLU A 45 -6.85 -5.08 1.12
C GLU A 45 -7.30 -3.88 1.97
N ALA A 46 -6.64 -3.59 3.09
CA ALA A 46 -6.84 -2.36 3.85
C ALA A 46 -5.90 -1.23 3.38
N ARG A 47 -4.91 -1.53 2.53
CA ARG A 47 -4.02 -0.51 1.95
C ARG A 47 -4.72 0.11 0.75
N GLU A 48 -4.53 1.42 0.57
CA GLU A 48 -5.01 2.13 -0.62
C GLU A 48 -4.46 1.46 -1.90
N ILE A 49 -5.35 0.90 -2.71
CA ILE A 49 -5.02 0.34 -4.02
C ILE A 49 -5.30 1.40 -5.07
N ARG A 50 -4.27 1.80 -5.81
CA ARG A 50 -4.39 2.66 -6.99
C ARG A 50 -4.33 1.83 -8.25
N TYR A 51 -4.78 2.42 -9.35
CA TYR A 51 -4.62 1.84 -10.67
C TYR A 51 -3.98 2.83 -11.63
N GLN A 52 -3.14 2.32 -12.53
CA GLN A 52 -2.68 3.05 -13.69
C GLN A 52 -3.81 3.13 -14.73
N PRO A 53 -3.95 4.25 -15.47
CA PRO A 53 -4.72 4.26 -16.71
C PRO A 53 -4.34 3.11 -17.64
N ALA A 54 -5.35 2.59 -18.35
CA ALA A 54 -5.18 1.45 -19.24
C ALA A 54 -4.22 1.77 -20.39
N ALA A 55 -3.26 0.88 -20.66
CA ALA A 55 -2.24 1.05 -21.69
C ALA A 55 -2.30 -0.08 -22.71
N LEU A 56 -2.28 0.26 -24.01
CA LEU A 56 -2.16 -0.72 -25.08
C LEU A 56 -0.75 -1.31 -25.06
N VAL A 57 -0.66 -2.63 -24.92
CA VAL A 57 0.59 -3.37 -25.02
C VAL A 57 0.56 -4.17 -26.30
N ASN A 58 1.64 -4.07 -27.08
CA ASN A 58 1.89 -4.89 -28.27
C ASN A 58 3.34 -5.41 -28.26
N ALA A 59 3.73 -6.03 -27.15
CA ALA A 59 5.10 -6.42 -26.88
C ALA A 59 5.15 -7.53 -25.81
N SER A 60 6.32 -8.16 -25.67
CA SER A 60 6.63 -9.07 -24.56
C SER A 60 7.11 -8.35 -23.29
N GLU A 61 7.27 -7.03 -23.34
CA GLU A 61 7.61 -6.21 -22.18
C GLU A 61 6.92 -4.84 -22.24
N LEU A 62 6.59 -4.30 -21.07
CA LEU A 62 6.11 -2.93 -20.88
C LEU A 62 7.08 -2.19 -19.96
N ASN A 63 7.58 -1.03 -20.40
CA ASN A 63 8.35 -0.15 -19.53
C ASN A 63 7.41 0.60 -18.57
N LEU A 64 7.75 0.61 -17.29
CA LEU A 64 6.99 1.26 -16.23
C LEU A 64 7.65 2.55 -15.71
N ASP A 65 8.77 2.98 -16.32
CA ASP A 65 9.39 4.29 -16.08
C ASP A 65 8.37 5.42 -16.34
N GLY A 66 8.32 6.41 -15.44
CA GLY A 66 7.36 7.52 -15.53
C GLY A 66 5.89 7.14 -15.30
N VAL A 67 5.58 5.85 -15.16
CA VAL A 67 4.22 5.33 -14.93
C VAL A 67 4.04 4.90 -13.48
N LEU A 68 4.76 3.86 -13.05
CA LEU A 68 4.66 3.29 -11.70
C LEU A 68 5.87 3.61 -10.84
N PHE A 69 7.04 3.80 -11.44
CA PHE A 69 8.27 4.07 -10.69
C PHE A 69 8.69 5.55 -10.71
N GLY A 70 7.84 6.40 -11.30
CA GLY A 70 8.01 7.84 -11.39
C GLY A 70 9.21 8.29 -12.22
N ASP A 71 9.26 9.60 -12.48
CA ASP A 71 10.49 10.38 -12.58
C ASP A 71 10.79 10.92 -11.16
N PRO A 72 12.03 11.28 -10.76
CA PRO A 72 12.44 11.26 -9.35
C PRO A 72 11.75 12.28 -8.41
N ALA A 73 10.85 13.15 -8.88
CA ALA A 73 10.43 14.33 -8.12
C ALA A 73 8.97 14.38 -7.61
N THR A 74 7.97 13.73 -8.23
CA THR A 74 6.55 14.10 -7.95
C THR A 74 5.51 12.99 -7.96
N SER A 75 5.83 11.75 -8.34
CA SER A 75 4.85 10.65 -8.35
C SER A 75 5.14 9.61 -7.27
N ALA A 76 4.10 9.19 -6.54
CA ALA A 76 4.18 8.09 -5.60
C ALA A 76 4.75 6.86 -6.31
N ARG A 77 5.84 6.30 -5.79
CA ARG A 77 6.52 5.15 -6.39
C ARG A 77 5.70 3.90 -6.12
N CYS A 78 5.69 2.91 -6.99
CA CYS A 78 4.99 1.66 -6.72
C CYS A 78 5.76 0.86 -5.66
N GLN A 79 5.08 0.50 -4.56
CA GLN A 79 5.62 -0.42 -3.56
C GLN A 79 5.39 -1.87 -3.99
N GLU A 80 4.17 -2.19 -4.41
CA GLU A 80 3.75 -3.55 -4.76
C GLU A 80 2.71 -3.51 -5.88
N ILE A 81 2.84 -4.41 -6.86
CA ILE A 81 1.78 -4.65 -7.86
C ILE A 81 0.85 -5.73 -7.32
N THR A 82 -0.42 -5.39 -7.12
CA THR A 82 -1.44 -6.30 -6.60
C THR A 82 -2.06 -7.13 -7.72
N ARG A 83 -2.29 -6.52 -8.88
CA ARG A 83 -3.02 -7.14 -10.00
C ARG A 83 -2.61 -6.53 -11.33
N VAL A 84 -2.52 -7.37 -12.35
CA VAL A 84 -2.48 -6.95 -13.76
C VAL A 84 -3.66 -7.58 -14.46
N GLN A 85 -4.47 -6.77 -15.13
CA GLN A 85 -5.69 -7.24 -15.81
C GLN A 85 -5.76 -6.75 -17.24
N PHE A 86 -6.40 -7.54 -18.09
CA PHE A 86 -6.85 -7.12 -19.40
C PHE A 86 -8.12 -6.30 -19.27
N VAL A 87 -8.20 -5.21 -20.02
CA VAL A 87 -9.39 -4.38 -20.14
C VAL A 87 -9.71 -4.12 -21.60
N ASP A 88 -11.00 -3.91 -21.88
CA ASP A 88 -11.44 -3.48 -23.19
C ASP A 88 -10.96 -2.05 -23.46
N ALA A 89 -10.39 -1.82 -24.64
CA ALA A 89 -9.77 -0.54 -24.99
C ALA A 89 -10.77 0.63 -25.10
N THR A 90 -12.05 0.33 -25.36
CA THR A 90 -13.08 1.34 -25.64
C THR A 90 -13.93 1.61 -24.40
N THR A 91 -14.27 0.56 -23.66
CA THR A 91 -15.19 0.60 -22.52
C THR A 91 -14.49 0.53 -21.17
N GLY A 92 -13.21 0.14 -21.13
CA GLY A 92 -12.47 -0.08 -19.89
C GLY A 92 -12.97 -1.28 -19.08
N GLN A 93 -13.86 -2.10 -19.64
CA GLN A 93 -14.41 -3.26 -18.95
C GLN A 93 -13.35 -4.33 -18.71
N PHE A 94 -13.43 -4.99 -17.56
CA PHE A 94 -12.56 -6.10 -17.20
C PHE A 94 -12.78 -7.29 -18.15
N LEU A 95 -11.69 -7.79 -18.73
CA LEU A 95 -11.71 -8.95 -19.66
C LEU A 95 -11.04 -10.19 -19.07
N GLY A 96 -10.08 -10.02 -18.16
CA GLY A 96 -9.36 -11.14 -17.57
C GLY A 96 -8.16 -10.73 -16.73
N LEU A 97 -7.57 -11.68 -16.01
CA LEU A 97 -6.38 -11.46 -15.19
C LEU A 97 -5.15 -12.06 -15.86
N LEU A 98 -4.01 -11.37 -15.76
CA LEU A 98 -2.71 -11.99 -16.01
C LEU A 98 -2.20 -12.59 -14.71
N SER A 99 -1.71 -13.82 -14.78
CA SER A 99 -1.19 -14.53 -13.61
C SER A 99 0.24 -14.09 -13.29
N PRO A 100 0.59 -13.83 -12.03
CA PRO A 100 1.97 -13.56 -11.67
C PRO A 100 2.83 -14.83 -11.86
N ALA A 101 4.01 -14.69 -12.44
CA ALA A 101 5.05 -15.71 -12.40
C ALA A 101 5.80 -15.62 -11.05
N PRO A 102 6.16 -16.73 -10.40
CA PRO A 102 6.95 -16.70 -9.16
C PRO A 102 8.43 -16.35 -9.39
N SER A 103 8.94 -16.53 -10.61
CA SER A 103 10.30 -16.12 -10.99
C SER A 103 10.42 -15.86 -12.49
N PHE A 104 11.50 -15.20 -12.91
CA PHE A 104 11.79 -14.98 -14.34
C PHE A 104 11.90 -16.31 -15.12
N GLU A 105 12.48 -17.35 -14.53
CA GLU A 105 12.63 -18.67 -15.16
C GLU A 105 11.28 -19.34 -15.41
N THR A 106 10.29 -19.07 -14.55
CA THR A 106 8.91 -19.59 -14.69
C THR A 106 8.02 -18.75 -15.61
N LEU A 107 8.55 -17.65 -16.15
CA LEU A 107 7.89 -16.81 -17.16
C LEU A 107 7.94 -17.48 -18.55
N ALA A 108 8.65 -18.60 -18.73
CA ALA A 108 8.86 -19.23 -20.03
C ALA A 108 7.55 -19.35 -20.84
N PRO A 109 7.59 -19.08 -22.17
CA PRO A 109 6.43 -19.24 -23.03
C PRO A 109 5.91 -20.67 -22.90
N SER A 110 4.62 -20.82 -22.61
CA SER A 110 3.95 -22.12 -22.72
C SER A 110 4.29 -22.68 -24.10
N ALA A 111 4.96 -23.83 -24.16
CA ALA A 111 5.46 -24.46 -25.38
C ALA A 111 4.35 -24.97 -26.34
N SER A 112 3.11 -24.48 -26.21
CA SER A 112 1.97 -24.82 -27.04
C SER A 112 1.61 -23.65 -27.96
N ASN A 113 1.85 -23.82 -29.27
CA ASN A 113 1.48 -22.88 -30.34
C ASN A 113 -0.04 -22.75 -30.58
N ASN A 114 -0.88 -23.11 -29.60
CA ASN A 114 -2.33 -23.10 -29.72
C ASN A 114 -2.90 -21.94 -28.91
N TRP A 115 -2.98 -20.78 -29.57
CA TRP A 115 -3.51 -19.51 -29.06
C TRP A 115 -4.89 -19.64 -28.38
N LEU A 116 -5.72 -20.60 -28.80
CA LEU A 116 -7.01 -20.88 -28.18
C LEU A 116 -6.91 -21.62 -26.83
N SER A 117 -5.85 -22.40 -26.61
CA SER A 117 -5.57 -23.06 -25.32
C SER A 117 -4.90 -22.14 -24.29
N ALA A 118 -4.24 -21.07 -24.75
CA ALA A 118 -3.67 -20.03 -23.89
C ALA A 118 -4.77 -19.22 -23.18
N LEU A 119 -5.93 -19.05 -23.82
CA LEU A 119 -7.12 -18.40 -23.25
C LEU A 119 -7.90 -19.31 -22.29
N ALA A 120 -7.90 -20.63 -22.55
CA ALA A 120 -8.76 -21.59 -21.86
C ALA A 120 -8.11 -22.33 -20.66
N GLY A 121 -6.78 -22.27 -20.48
CA GLY A 121 -6.16 -22.97 -19.35
C GLY A 121 -4.67 -22.76 -19.07
N GLY A 122 -4.00 -21.80 -19.73
CA GLY A 122 -2.53 -21.68 -19.70
C GLY A 122 -1.98 -20.25 -19.74
N GLN A 123 -2.78 -19.29 -19.28
CA GLN A 123 -2.48 -18.00 -18.64
C GLN A 123 -1.26 -17.22 -19.15
N ALA A 124 -1.49 -16.11 -19.86
CA ALA A 124 -0.48 -15.06 -20.01
C ALA A 124 0.04 -14.66 -18.62
N ARG A 125 1.32 -14.90 -18.38
CA ARG A 125 1.97 -14.60 -17.10
C ARG A 125 2.72 -13.30 -17.17
N TRP A 126 2.91 -12.67 -16.02
CA TRP A 126 3.74 -11.49 -15.88
C TRP A 126 4.80 -11.65 -14.79
N TRP A 127 5.95 -11.02 -14.98
CA TRP A 127 7.00 -10.88 -13.99
C TRP A 127 7.48 -9.43 -13.97
N LEU A 128 7.66 -8.86 -12.78
CA LEU A 128 8.27 -7.55 -12.63
C LEU A 128 9.79 -7.70 -12.59
N ASP A 129 10.47 -7.30 -13.67
CA ASP A 129 11.92 -7.22 -13.74
C ASP A 129 12.36 -5.76 -13.59
N ARG A 130 12.74 -5.38 -12.37
CA ARG A 130 13.11 -4.01 -11.98
C ARG A 130 12.00 -3.00 -12.33
N ARG A 131 12.12 -2.35 -13.49
CA ARG A 131 11.20 -1.30 -13.99
C ARG A 131 10.40 -1.73 -15.22
N ARG A 132 10.50 -3.00 -15.61
CA ARG A 132 9.79 -3.54 -16.78
C ARG A 132 8.88 -4.67 -16.35
N LEU A 133 7.65 -4.64 -16.84
CA LEU A 133 6.74 -5.77 -16.74
C LEU A 133 7.02 -6.69 -17.93
N ARG A 134 7.51 -7.90 -17.68
CA ARG A 134 7.76 -8.90 -18.72
C ARG A 134 6.60 -9.88 -18.79
N PHE A 135 6.28 -10.33 -19.98
CA PHE A 135 5.20 -11.28 -20.23
C PHE A 135 5.73 -12.61 -20.77
N SER A 136 5.00 -13.70 -20.51
CA SER A 136 5.35 -15.03 -21.00
C SER A 136 5.26 -15.18 -22.51
N SER A 137 4.42 -14.37 -23.15
CA SER A 137 4.29 -14.24 -24.59
C SER A 137 3.98 -12.78 -24.93
N PRO A 138 4.19 -12.34 -26.18
CA PRO A 138 3.74 -11.02 -26.61
C PRO A 138 2.26 -10.82 -26.27
N VAL A 139 1.96 -9.73 -25.57
CA VAL A 139 0.59 -9.30 -25.26
C VAL A 139 0.17 -8.31 -26.34
N THR A 140 -1.03 -8.51 -26.90
CA THR A 140 -1.65 -7.60 -27.89
C THR A 140 -3.03 -7.20 -27.36
N ALA A 141 -3.05 -6.49 -26.23
CA ALA A 141 -4.27 -6.09 -25.52
C ALA A 141 -4.01 -4.85 -24.67
N THR A 142 -5.09 -4.18 -24.26
CA THR A 142 -5.00 -3.11 -23.27
C THR A 142 -4.93 -3.70 -21.87
N ILE A 143 -3.93 -3.30 -21.10
CA ILE A 143 -3.74 -3.76 -19.73
C ILE A 143 -3.95 -2.62 -18.74
N GLN A 144 -4.37 -2.98 -17.54
CA GLN A 144 -4.50 -2.09 -16.40
C GLN A 144 -3.77 -2.69 -15.20
N ILE A 145 -2.93 -1.88 -14.54
CA ILE A 145 -2.11 -2.32 -13.41
C ILE A 145 -2.66 -1.72 -12.12
N TYR A 146 -2.93 -2.57 -11.15
CA TYR A 146 -3.33 -2.21 -9.79
C TYR A 146 -2.12 -2.36 -8.89
N TYR A 147 -1.84 -1.33 -8.11
CA TYR A 147 -0.66 -1.24 -7.29
C TYR A 147 -0.94 -0.52 -5.98
N ILE A 148 -0.10 -0.81 -4.99
CA ILE A 148 -0.03 -0.08 -3.73
C ILE A 148 1.07 0.97 -3.88
N PRO A 149 0.75 2.27 -3.77
CA PRO A 149 1.77 3.32 -3.80
C PRO A 149 2.63 3.26 -2.53
N ASP A 150 3.90 3.59 -2.72
CA ASP A 150 4.85 3.97 -1.69
C ASP A 150 4.55 5.42 -1.30
N ASP A 151 4.16 5.60 -0.05
CA ASP A 151 3.83 6.90 0.51
C ASP A 151 5.08 7.54 1.12
N ALA A 152 6.18 7.50 0.37
CA ALA A 152 7.38 8.26 0.66
C ALA A 152 7.02 9.75 0.66
N GLY A 153 6.89 10.34 1.85
CA GLY A 153 6.48 11.74 2.02
C GLY A 153 5.14 11.96 2.72
N LYS A 154 4.53 10.93 3.32
CA LYS A 154 3.36 11.13 4.19
C LYS A 154 3.70 11.99 5.43
N PHE A 155 4.88 11.76 6.00
CA PHE A 155 5.42 12.56 7.11
C PHE A 155 6.61 13.38 6.64
N THR A 156 6.37 14.64 6.32
CA THR A 156 7.40 15.65 6.02
C THR A 156 7.35 16.75 7.06
N THR A 157 8.34 17.63 7.08
CA THR A 157 8.32 18.82 7.95
C THR A 157 7.09 19.72 7.72
N ALA A 158 6.56 19.73 6.50
CA ALA A 158 5.36 20.48 6.15
C ALA A 158 4.09 19.80 6.68
N THR A 159 3.96 18.48 6.50
CA THR A 159 2.75 17.75 6.90
C THR A 159 2.64 17.61 8.42
N ILE A 160 3.75 17.58 9.16
CA ILE A 160 3.70 17.51 10.63
C ILE A 160 3.63 18.88 11.33
N ALA A 161 3.59 19.97 10.56
CA ALA A 161 3.45 21.31 11.12
C ALA A 161 2.05 21.48 11.71
N THR A 162 1.94 22.21 12.81
CA THR A 162 0.65 22.45 13.47
C THR A 162 -0.35 23.07 12.48
N GLY A 163 -1.51 22.42 12.30
CA GLY A 163 -2.55 22.87 11.40
C GLY A 163 -2.33 22.52 9.93
N ALA A 164 -1.39 21.62 9.60
CA ALA A 164 -1.20 21.15 8.23
C ALA A 164 -2.42 20.42 7.66
N GLY A 165 -3.20 19.73 8.51
CA GLY A 165 -4.48 19.14 8.12
C GLY A 165 -4.36 17.90 7.22
N ASP A 166 -3.17 17.35 7.05
CA ASP A 166 -2.95 16.20 6.17
C ASP A 166 -3.43 14.91 6.85
N TYR A 167 -4.39 14.27 6.20
CA TYR A 167 -5.02 13.03 6.64
C TYR A 167 -4.14 11.80 6.38
N VAL A 168 -4.09 10.84 7.31
CA VAL A 168 -3.33 9.59 7.13
C VAL A 168 -4.11 8.56 6.32
N ASP A 169 -5.11 7.92 6.92
CA ASP A 169 -6.04 6.97 6.33
C ASP A 169 -7.24 6.75 7.27
N ASP A 170 -8.19 5.89 6.91
CA ASP A 170 -9.46 5.68 7.63
C ASP A 170 -9.32 4.92 8.97
N PHE A 171 -8.13 4.44 9.33
CA PHE A 171 -7.90 3.62 10.51
C PHE A 171 -7.39 4.42 11.72
N ASP A 172 -8.09 5.52 12.02
CA ASP A 172 -7.74 6.49 13.06
C ASP A 172 -7.41 5.88 14.42
N GLN A 173 -8.15 4.84 14.82
CA GLN A 173 -7.97 4.14 16.09
C GLN A 173 -6.62 3.42 16.24
N PHE A 174 -5.84 3.26 15.17
CA PHE A 174 -4.53 2.62 15.19
C PHE A 174 -3.38 3.58 14.82
N HIS A 175 -3.65 4.85 14.57
CA HIS A 175 -2.61 5.82 14.21
C HIS A 175 -1.60 6.09 15.33
N ASP A 176 -1.98 5.83 16.58
CA ASP A 176 -1.05 5.86 17.71
C ASP A 176 0.14 4.90 17.49
N LEU A 177 -0.05 3.79 16.77
CA LEU A 177 1.05 2.87 16.43
C LEU A 177 2.14 3.57 15.60
N ILE A 178 1.78 4.51 14.73
CA ILE A 178 2.75 5.25 13.90
C ILE A 178 3.72 6.02 14.81
N ALA A 179 3.17 6.72 15.80
CA ALA A 179 3.96 7.45 16.79
C ALA A 179 4.78 6.50 17.68
N LEU A 180 4.20 5.39 18.15
CA LEU A 180 4.90 4.42 19.01
C LEU A 180 6.07 3.73 18.27
N PHE A 181 5.90 3.36 17.00
CA PHE A 181 7.00 2.84 16.17
C PHE A 181 8.07 3.91 15.94
N GLY A 182 7.67 5.16 15.69
CA GLY A 182 8.60 6.29 15.61
C GLY A 182 9.43 6.45 16.88
N CYS A 183 8.78 6.43 18.05
CA CYS A 183 9.44 6.50 19.37
C CYS A 183 10.39 5.34 19.59
N LYS A 184 10.00 4.11 19.21
CA LYS A 184 10.86 2.92 19.28
C LYS A 184 12.12 3.08 18.43
N HIS A 185 12.02 3.61 17.21
CA HIS A 185 13.18 3.89 16.37
C HIS A 185 14.09 4.97 16.97
N TYR A 186 13.51 5.99 17.59
CA TYR A 186 14.26 7.02 18.30
C TYR A 186 15.00 6.44 19.52
N ALA A 187 14.31 5.66 20.35
CA ALA A 187 14.87 4.99 21.53
C ALA A 187 16.02 4.02 21.18
N MET A 188 15.93 3.31 20.05
CA MET A 188 17.03 2.48 19.55
C MET A 188 18.28 3.28 19.20
N LYS A 189 18.11 4.51 18.70
CA LYS A 189 19.23 5.41 18.40
C LYS A 189 19.91 5.91 19.67
N ASP A 190 19.13 6.16 20.72
CA ASP A 190 19.60 6.67 22.01
C ASP A 190 20.13 5.56 22.94
N GLY A 191 19.92 4.29 22.59
CA GLY A 191 20.43 3.14 23.34
C GLY A 191 19.63 2.78 24.59
N VAL A 192 18.48 3.43 24.83
CA VAL A 192 17.61 3.19 25.99
C VAL A 192 16.22 2.81 25.50
N LEU A 193 15.86 1.53 25.66
CA LEU A 193 14.52 1.04 25.32
C LEU A 193 13.56 1.26 26.50
N SER A 194 12.50 2.04 26.26
CA SER A 194 11.42 2.24 27.22
C SER A 194 10.47 1.03 27.23
N GLN A 195 10.47 0.26 28.32
CA GLN A 195 9.58 -0.90 28.50
C GLN A 195 8.08 -0.55 28.37
N PRO A 196 7.59 0.60 28.92
CA PRO A 196 6.20 1.03 28.71
C PRO A 196 5.80 1.21 27.24
N ILE A 197 6.67 1.83 26.44
CA ILE A 197 6.41 2.04 25.00
C ILE A 197 6.31 0.70 24.28
N MET A 198 7.19 -0.25 24.61
CA MET A 198 7.16 -1.59 24.02
C MET A 198 5.87 -2.34 24.38
N ALA A 199 5.45 -2.31 25.65
CA ALA A 199 4.23 -2.96 26.11
C ALA A 199 2.99 -2.38 25.42
N GLN A 200 2.90 -1.04 25.32
CA GLN A 200 1.78 -0.38 24.65
C GLN A 200 1.76 -0.68 23.15
N THR A 201 2.93 -0.67 22.49
CA THR A 201 3.05 -1.04 21.07
C THR A 201 2.52 -2.45 20.83
N GLN A 202 2.91 -3.42 21.66
CA GLN A 202 2.46 -4.81 21.54
C GLN A 202 0.96 -4.95 21.77
N MET A 203 0.42 -4.25 22.76
CA MET A 203 -1.02 -4.28 23.07
C MET A 203 -1.85 -3.75 21.90
N ILE A 204 -1.52 -2.55 21.38
CA ILE A 204 -2.28 -1.94 20.28
C ILE A 204 -2.08 -2.75 18.98
N GLN A 205 -0.89 -3.30 18.75
CA GLN A 205 -0.65 -4.20 17.62
C GLN A 205 -1.52 -5.47 17.72
N ALA A 206 -1.66 -6.06 18.89
CA ALA A 206 -2.54 -7.21 19.10
C ALA A 206 -4.02 -6.84 18.88
N GLN A 207 -4.46 -5.67 19.34
CA GLN A 207 -5.81 -5.15 19.08
C GLN A 207 -6.06 -4.94 17.58
N MET A 208 -5.08 -4.40 16.86
CA MET A 208 -5.18 -4.22 15.41
C MET A 208 -5.31 -5.56 14.68
N GLN A 209 -4.52 -6.57 15.07
CA GLN A 209 -4.60 -7.91 14.50
C GLN A 209 -5.95 -8.58 14.81
N ALA A 210 -6.45 -8.45 16.04
CA ALA A 210 -7.77 -8.94 16.42
C ALA A 210 -8.88 -8.25 15.60
N HIS A 211 -8.82 -6.93 15.46
CA HIS A 211 -9.80 -6.16 14.70
C HIS A 211 -9.89 -6.63 13.25
N PHE A 212 -8.75 -6.82 12.58
CA PHE A 212 -8.74 -7.32 11.20
C PHE A 212 -9.11 -8.81 11.09
N ALA A 213 -8.90 -9.61 12.13
CA ALA A 213 -9.37 -11.00 12.16
C ALA A 213 -10.89 -11.09 12.33
N GLU A 214 -11.47 -10.27 13.20
CA GLU A 214 -12.91 -10.26 13.50
C GLU A 214 -13.73 -9.70 12.34
N THR A 215 -13.35 -8.53 11.81
CA THR A 215 -14.03 -7.89 10.66
C THR A 215 -13.94 -8.72 9.38
N ARG A 216 -13.03 -9.70 9.31
CA ARG A 216 -12.87 -10.62 8.17
C ARG A 216 -13.34 -12.04 8.44
N SER A 217 -13.93 -12.33 9.59
CA SER A 217 -14.71 -13.55 9.75
C SER A 217 -15.87 -13.51 8.76
N GLY A 218 -15.87 -14.41 7.78
CA GLY A 218 -16.74 -14.41 6.59
C GLY A 218 -18.24 -14.58 6.84
N GLU A 219 -18.72 -14.34 8.06
CA GLU A 219 -20.14 -14.40 8.44
C GLU A 219 -20.74 -13.02 8.71
N GLY A 220 -19.94 -11.94 8.79
CA GLY A 220 -20.43 -10.57 9.06
C GLY A 220 -20.82 -9.74 7.82
N SER A 221 -20.44 -10.15 6.61
CA SER A 221 -20.63 -9.35 5.38
C SER A 221 -21.85 -9.75 4.55
N ARG A 222 -22.94 -10.16 5.21
CA ARG A 222 -24.27 -10.27 4.61
C ARG A 222 -25.32 -9.92 5.66
N TYR A 223 -25.63 -8.64 5.85
CA TYR A 223 -26.97 -8.12 6.20
C TYR A 223 -26.89 -6.59 6.24
N VAL A 224 -26.81 -5.94 5.08
CA VAL A 224 -27.60 -4.70 4.92
C VAL A 224 -28.92 -5.20 4.33
N ARG A 225 -29.92 -5.39 5.19
CA ARG A 225 -31.30 -5.50 4.74
C ARG A 225 -31.65 -4.16 4.10
N ASP A 226 -32.09 -4.21 2.85
CA ASP A 226 -33.02 -3.22 2.30
C ASP A 226 -34.29 -3.27 3.18
N ASP A 227 -34.30 -2.50 4.25
CA ASP A 227 -35.51 -2.15 4.99
C ASP A 227 -35.65 -0.63 4.89
N MET A 228 -36.34 -0.16 3.84
CA MET A 228 -37.55 0.67 3.99
C MET A 228 -37.93 1.33 2.67
N GLY A 229 -39.09 0.93 2.15
CA GLY A 229 -39.74 1.62 1.04
C GLY A 229 -41.16 1.16 0.72
N ALA A 230 -41.86 0.50 1.65
CA ALA A 230 -43.31 0.31 1.56
C ALA A 230 -44.01 1.41 2.36
N TYR A 231 -44.31 2.54 1.71
CA TYR A 231 -45.29 3.51 2.18
C TYR A 231 -46.06 4.07 0.98
N TYR A 232 -47.35 3.67 0.93
CA TYR A 232 -48.48 4.08 0.09
C TYR A 232 -48.49 3.64 -1.39
#